data_AF-A0A960VK55-F1
#
_entry.id   AF-A0A960VK55-F1
#
_cell.length_a   1.000
_cell.length_b   1.000
_cell.length_c   1.000
_cell.angle_alpha   90.00
_cell.angle_beta   90.00
_cell.angle_gamma   90.00
#
_symmetry.space_group_name_H-M   'P 1'
#
loop_
_entity.id
_entity.type
_entity.pdbx_description
1 polymer ?
#
loop_
_entity_poly.entity_id
_entity_poly.type
_entity_poly.pdbx_seq_one_letter_code
_entity_poly.pdbx_strand_id
1 'polypeptide(L)'
;MNGAQYDNPQGTQQDAGMSPGATPHSPPPPHPYAQSGRRVEKPRKSPALATILSFMPGLGQVYVGYYKQGFINIMVIASVIALLNSSDFRGMEPFFGPFLAFFWIFNMIDANRRAHHFNRVAEGLGGEDVPEDFKLPGVGGSMFGGVVLIVVGVLFILDLNFGVSLAWIKDWWPLLLIVFGVRLVYQARRQAG
;
A
#
# COMPACT_ATOMS: atom_id res chain seq x y z
N MET A 1 1.30 -93.48 -2.67
CA MET A 1 1.80 -92.31 -1.91
C MET A 1 0.58 -91.56 -1.40
N ASN A 2 0.40 -91.59 -0.07
CA ASN A 2 -0.72 -91.00 0.67
C ASN A 2 -0.59 -89.48 0.81
N GLY A 3 -1.73 -88.79 0.97
CA GLY A 3 -1.84 -87.37 1.35
C GLY A 3 -3.06 -86.69 0.72
N ALA A 4 -4.26 -87.28 0.80
CA ALA A 4 -5.21 -87.13 1.90
C ALA A 4 -6.10 -85.87 1.76
N GLN A 5 -7.11 -86.03 0.92
CA GLN A 5 -8.39 -85.31 0.97
C GLN A 5 -9.11 -85.73 2.26
N TYR A 6 -9.32 -84.79 3.17
CA TYR A 6 -10.13 -84.98 4.36
C TYR A 6 -11.36 -84.08 4.33
N ASP A 7 -12.47 -84.74 4.61
CA ASP A 7 -13.84 -84.30 4.73
C ASP A 7 -14.15 -83.78 6.14
N ASN A 8 -15.26 -83.03 6.23
CA ASN A 8 -16.17 -82.87 7.38
C ASN A 8 -15.88 -81.75 8.41
N PRO A 9 -16.85 -81.29 9.25
CA PRO A 9 -18.32 -81.41 9.24
C PRO A 9 -19.14 -80.12 9.49
N GLN A 10 -20.42 -80.20 9.12
CA GLN A 10 -21.68 -79.73 9.76
C GLN A 10 -21.70 -78.67 10.89
N GLY A 11 -22.73 -77.79 10.79
CA GLY A 11 -23.46 -77.17 11.91
C GLY A 11 -22.76 -75.96 12.54
N THR A 12 -23.39 -74.85 12.90
CA THR A 12 -24.78 -74.61 13.30
C THR A 12 -24.96 -73.09 13.36
N GLN A 13 -26.16 -72.64 13.07
CA GLN A 13 -26.64 -71.27 13.22
C GLN A 13 -26.39 -70.72 14.64
N GLN A 14 -25.88 -69.49 14.73
CA GLN A 14 -26.14 -68.54 15.83
C GLN A 14 -26.42 -67.19 15.16
N ASP A 15 -27.66 -66.88 14.81
CA ASP A 15 -28.72 -66.35 15.69
C ASP A 15 -28.46 -64.88 16.06
N ALA A 16 -29.13 -63.95 15.36
CA ALA A 16 -29.84 -62.81 15.94
C ALA A 16 -30.13 -61.74 14.87
N GLY A 17 -31.41 -61.46 14.67
CA GLY A 17 -31.86 -60.10 14.37
C GLY A 17 -32.21 -59.82 12.91
N MET A 18 -33.47 -60.07 12.59
CA MET A 18 -34.20 -59.27 11.62
C MET A 18 -34.01 -57.78 11.94
N SER A 19 -33.55 -56.97 10.97
CA SER A 19 -33.83 -55.53 10.97
C SER A 19 -34.29 -55.12 9.56
N PRO A 20 -35.59 -54.81 9.38
CA PRO A 20 -36.12 -54.30 8.14
C PRO A 20 -35.78 -52.80 8.05
N GLY A 21 -35.04 -52.41 7.01
CA GLY A 21 -34.85 -50.99 6.74
C GLY A 21 -33.51 -50.65 6.09
N ALA A 22 -33.31 -51.09 4.84
CA ALA A 22 -32.38 -50.37 3.97
C ALA A 22 -33.01 -49.00 3.67
N THR A 23 -32.71 -47.99 4.48
CA THR A 23 -33.00 -46.61 4.09
C THR A 23 -32.03 -46.22 2.98
N PRO A 24 -32.52 -45.67 1.85
CA PRO A 24 -31.63 -45.05 0.86
C PRO A 24 -30.87 -43.95 1.58
N HIS A 25 -29.54 -43.99 1.58
CA HIS A 25 -28.73 -42.87 2.04
C HIS A 25 -28.94 -41.69 1.08
N SER A 26 -29.91 -40.85 1.41
CA SER A 26 -30.02 -39.51 0.84
C SER A 26 -28.70 -38.78 1.08
N PRO A 27 -28.17 -38.03 0.11
CA PRO A 27 -27.06 -37.13 0.38
C PRO A 27 -27.44 -36.20 1.55
N PRO A 28 -26.51 -35.89 2.46
CA PRO A 28 -26.80 -35.01 3.58
C PRO A 28 -27.40 -33.69 3.06
N PRO A 29 -28.42 -33.13 3.72
CA PRO A 29 -29.02 -31.88 3.28
C PRO A 29 -27.91 -30.82 3.16
N PRO A 30 -27.91 -29.99 2.09
CA PRO A 30 -26.96 -28.89 1.98
C PRO A 30 -27.14 -28.02 3.22
N HIS A 31 -26.13 -28.04 4.09
CA HIS A 31 -26.15 -27.28 5.33
C HIS A 31 -26.39 -25.80 5.01
N PRO A 32 -27.48 -25.18 5.50
CA PRO A 32 -27.76 -23.76 5.29
C PRO A 32 -26.85 -22.85 6.12
N TYR A 33 -25.72 -23.35 6.63
CA TYR A 33 -24.63 -22.50 7.04
C TYR A 33 -23.94 -21.99 5.77
N ALA A 34 -24.71 -21.23 4.97
CA ALA A 34 -24.20 -20.00 4.42
C ALA A 34 -23.29 -19.43 5.49
N GLN A 35 -21.99 -19.48 5.20
CA GLN A 35 -21.01 -18.76 5.96
C GLN A 35 -21.38 -17.29 5.78
N SER A 36 -22.36 -16.81 6.56
CA SER A 36 -22.29 -15.50 7.15
C SER A 36 -21.16 -15.55 8.16
N GLY A 37 -19.94 -15.81 7.64
CA GLY A 37 -18.75 -15.27 8.22
C GLY A 37 -19.03 -13.78 8.22
N ARG A 38 -19.53 -13.31 9.36
CA ARG A 38 -19.67 -11.90 9.66
C ARG A 38 -18.26 -11.41 9.47
N ARG A 39 -17.96 -10.93 8.27
CA ARG A 39 -16.71 -10.28 7.95
C ARG A 39 -16.63 -9.26 9.06
N VAL A 40 -15.66 -9.44 9.96
CA VAL A 40 -15.36 -8.40 10.92
C VAL A 40 -14.92 -7.27 10.02
N GLU A 41 -15.85 -6.37 9.71
CA GLU A 41 -15.62 -5.19 8.88
C GLU A 41 -14.59 -4.39 9.67
N LYS A 42 -13.30 -4.63 9.36
CA LYS A 42 -12.22 -3.84 9.92
C LYS A 42 -12.56 -2.40 9.56
N PRO A 43 -12.63 -1.48 10.55
CA PRO A 43 -13.01 -0.10 10.29
C PRO A 43 -12.14 0.47 9.18
N ARG A 44 -12.78 0.93 8.09
CA ARG A 44 -12.10 1.55 6.95
C ARG A 44 -11.28 2.75 7.47
N LYS A 45 -10.02 2.83 7.08
CA LYS A 45 -9.16 3.98 7.36
C LYS A 45 -9.37 5.01 6.27
N SER A 46 -9.51 6.29 6.61
CA SER A 46 -9.70 7.33 5.60
C SER A 46 -8.35 7.71 4.97
N PRO A 47 -8.15 7.52 3.65
CA PRO A 47 -6.93 7.96 2.98
C PRO A 47 -6.76 9.48 2.99
N ALA A 48 -7.87 10.22 2.93
CA ALA A 48 -7.87 11.67 3.07
C ALA A 48 -7.35 12.09 4.45
N LEU A 49 -7.80 11.43 5.53
CA LEU A 49 -7.28 11.71 6.87
C LEU A 49 -5.80 11.35 7.00
N ALA A 50 -5.36 10.20 6.45
CA ALA A 50 -3.95 9.83 6.46
C ALA A 50 -3.08 10.87 5.72
N THR A 51 -3.57 11.40 4.60
CA THR A 51 -2.93 12.45 3.82
C THR A 51 -2.82 13.74 4.62
N ILE A 52 -3.94 14.20 5.20
CA ILE A 52 -3.97 15.42 6.03
C ILE A 52 -3.06 15.28 7.25
N LEU A 53 -3.08 14.13 7.91
CA LEU A 53 -2.20 13.93 9.08
C LEU A 53 -0.72 13.98 8.69
N SER A 54 -0.37 13.58 7.46
CA SER A 54 1.00 13.62 6.95
C SER A 54 1.54 15.02 6.65
N PHE A 55 0.73 16.07 6.81
CA PHE A 55 1.28 17.43 6.88
C PHE A 55 2.34 17.54 7.98
N MET A 56 2.20 16.78 9.06
CA MET A 56 3.26 16.50 10.01
C MET A 56 3.92 15.17 9.62
N PRO A 57 5.17 15.17 9.11
CA PRO A 57 5.76 13.98 8.53
C PRO A 57 5.74 12.79 9.47
N GLY A 58 5.22 11.66 8.99
CA GLY A 58 5.12 10.40 9.74
C GLY A 58 3.78 10.15 10.44
N LEU A 59 2.95 11.17 10.70
CA LEU A 59 1.69 10.96 11.44
C LEU A 59 0.64 10.19 10.61
N GLY A 60 0.57 10.39 9.29
CA GLY A 60 -0.36 9.64 8.46
C GLY A 60 -0.06 8.15 8.43
N GLN A 61 1.23 7.78 8.41
CA GLN A 61 1.66 6.39 8.52
C GLN A 61 1.28 5.80 9.89
N VAL A 62 1.48 6.56 10.97
CA VAL A 62 1.06 6.17 12.34
C VAL A 62 -0.45 5.95 12.42
N TYR A 63 -1.27 6.81 11.79
CA TYR A 63 -2.74 6.67 11.76
C TYR A 63 -3.22 5.38 11.10
N VAL A 64 -2.57 4.97 10.02
CA VAL A 64 -2.90 3.73 9.29
C VAL A 64 -2.32 2.48 10.00
N GLY A 65 -1.42 2.66 10.97
CA GLY A 65 -0.79 1.58 11.74
C GLY A 65 0.62 1.20 11.29
N TYR A 66 1.22 1.95 10.37
CA TYR A 66 2.59 1.78 9.90
C TYR A 66 3.59 2.53 10.80
N TYR A 67 3.67 2.15 12.08
CA TYR A 67 4.47 2.85 13.11
C TYR A 67 5.96 2.93 12.77
N LYS A 68 6.57 1.82 12.31
CA LYS A 68 7.99 1.78 11.92
C LYS A 68 8.30 2.85 10.85
N GLN A 69 7.46 2.93 9.82
CA GLN A 69 7.66 3.90 8.74
C GLN A 69 7.42 5.34 9.23
N GLY A 70 6.37 5.55 10.03
CA GLY A 70 6.08 6.86 10.61
C GLY A 70 7.26 7.38 11.45
N PHE A 71 7.83 6.53 12.29
CA PHE A 71 8.99 6.86 13.11
C PHE A 71 10.24 7.17 12.27
N ILE A 72 10.54 6.36 11.25
CA ILE A 72 11.66 6.62 10.34
C ILE A 72 11.50 7.99 9.67
N ASN A 73 10.30 8.31 9.19
CA ASN A 73 10.04 9.58 8.53
C ASN A 73 10.23 10.79 9.46
N ILE A 74 9.79 10.67 10.72
CA ILE A 74 10.02 11.69 11.76
C ILE A 74 11.53 11.88 11.98
N MET A 75 12.28 10.77 12.12
CA MET A 75 13.72 10.83 12.34
C MET A 75 14.46 11.47 11.16
N VAL A 76 14.14 11.09 9.92
CA VAL A 76 14.78 11.66 8.72
C VAL A 76 14.55 13.17 8.65
N ILE A 77 13.31 13.63 8.83
CA ILE A 77 12.99 15.05 8.81
C ILE A 77 13.70 15.80 9.94
N ALA A 78 13.64 15.27 11.17
CA ALA A 78 14.31 15.88 12.32
C ALA A 78 15.81 16.00 12.10
N SER A 79 16.46 14.98 11.54
CA SER A 79 17.88 15.01 11.20
C SER A 79 18.20 16.06 10.14
N VAL A 80 17.41 16.15 9.06
CA VAL A 80 17.64 17.16 8.00
C VAL A 80 17.46 18.58 8.53
N ILE A 81 16.44 18.81 9.36
CA ILE A 81 16.23 20.12 10.00
C ILE A 81 17.39 20.44 10.94
N ALA A 82 17.85 19.47 11.75
CA ALA A 82 18.99 19.66 12.64
C ALA A 82 20.28 19.98 11.88
N LEU A 83 20.52 19.30 10.75
CA LEU A 83 21.66 19.58 9.87
C LEU A 83 21.57 20.98 9.25
N LEU A 84 20.40 21.36 8.71
CA LEU A 84 20.17 22.69 8.17
C LEU A 84 20.36 23.82 9.20
N ASN A 85 20.14 23.53 10.48
CA ASN A 85 20.33 24.50 11.56
C ASN A 85 21.73 24.48 12.18
N SER A 86 22.60 23.57 11.74
CA SER A 86 23.97 23.45 12.26
C SER A 86 24.91 24.43 11.55
N SER A 87 25.84 25.03 12.30
CA SER A 87 26.83 25.96 11.74
C SER A 87 27.79 25.30 10.76
N ASP A 88 28.00 23.99 10.92
CA ASP A 88 29.00 23.22 10.19
C ASP A 88 28.56 22.88 8.76
N PHE A 89 27.25 23.03 8.46
CA PHE A 89 26.64 22.70 7.17
C PHE A 89 26.03 23.92 6.45
N ARG A 90 26.44 25.13 6.84
CA ARG A 90 26.07 26.38 6.14
C ARG A 90 26.48 26.31 4.67
N GLY A 91 25.60 26.70 3.76
CA GLY A 91 25.80 26.62 2.31
C GLY A 91 25.27 25.34 1.66
N MET A 92 24.81 24.35 2.44
CA MET A 92 24.16 23.13 1.94
C MET A 92 22.63 23.26 1.80
N GLU A 93 22.07 24.45 2.04
CA GLU A 93 20.64 24.74 1.87
C GLU A 93 20.13 24.39 0.46
N PRO A 94 20.89 24.63 -0.64
CA PRO A 94 20.48 24.21 -1.98
C PRO A 94 20.34 22.69 -2.15
N PHE A 95 20.98 21.88 -1.30
CA PHE A 95 20.85 20.42 -1.33
C PHE A 95 19.73 19.93 -0.41
N PHE A 96 19.75 20.36 0.86
CA PHE A 96 18.82 19.87 1.86
C PHE A 96 17.43 20.51 1.76
N GLY A 97 17.31 21.75 1.27
CA GLY A 97 16.02 22.43 1.09
C GLY A 97 15.10 21.71 0.09
N PRO A 98 15.55 21.49 -1.17
CA PRO A 98 14.78 20.73 -2.14
C PRO A 98 14.53 19.28 -1.71
N PHE A 99 15.51 18.62 -1.10
CA PHE A 99 15.33 17.29 -0.52
C PHE A 99 14.20 17.28 0.51
N LEU A 100 14.21 18.23 1.44
CA LEU A 100 13.19 18.35 2.48
C LEU A 100 11.80 18.57 1.88
N ALA A 101 11.67 19.47 0.90
CA ALA A 101 10.41 19.73 0.21
C ALA A 101 9.89 18.49 -0.54
N PHE A 102 10.76 17.82 -1.30
CA PHE A 102 10.41 16.58 -2.00
C PHE A 102 10.01 15.48 -1.02
N PHE A 103 10.80 15.27 0.03
CA PHE A 103 10.53 14.25 1.05
C PHE A 103 9.21 14.51 1.78
N TRP A 104 8.85 15.78 1.99
CA TRP A 104 7.57 16.16 2.59
C TRP A 104 6.37 15.75 1.73
N ILE A 105 6.42 16.06 0.42
CA ILE A 105 5.36 15.66 -0.53
C ILE A 105 5.31 14.13 -0.66
N PHE A 106 6.47 13.49 -0.75
CA PHE A 106 6.59 12.03 -0.76
C PHE A 106 5.93 11.41 0.48
N ASN A 107 6.13 11.98 1.67
CA ASN A 107 5.53 11.51 2.92
C ASN A 107 4.00 11.47 2.85
N MET A 108 3.40 12.52 2.28
CA MET A 108 1.96 12.66 2.11
C MET A 108 1.39 11.61 1.12
N ILE A 109 2.06 11.42 -0.02
CA ILE A 109 1.67 10.40 -1.01
C ILE A 109 1.82 8.99 -0.44
N ASP A 110 2.90 8.71 0.29
CA ASP A 110 3.16 7.43 0.93
C ASP A 110 2.07 7.07 1.94
N ALA A 111 1.63 8.00 2.79
CA ALA A 111 0.54 7.76 3.72
C ALA A 111 -0.80 7.47 3.03
N ASN A 112 -1.11 8.21 1.95
CA ASN A 112 -2.31 7.94 1.16
C ASN A 112 -2.29 6.53 0.55
N ARG A 113 -1.18 6.16 -0.09
CA ARG A 113 -0.99 4.82 -0.68
C ARG A 113 -1.15 3.73 0.37
N ARG A 114 -0.57 3.91 1.56
CA ARG A 114 -0.70 2.97 2.68
C ARG A 114 -2.13 2.84 3.19
N ALA A 115 -2.89 3.94 3.25
CA ALA A 115 -4.29 3.89 3.65
C ALA A 115 -5.14 3.10 2.64
N HIS A 116 -4.93 3.30 1.33
CA HIS A 116 -5.59 2.50 0.30
C HIS A 116 -5.21 1.02 0.39
N HIS A 117 -3.92 0.72 0.59
CA HIS A 117 -3.46 -0.64 0.79
C HIS A 117 -4.12 -1.31 2.00
N PHE A 118 -4.17 -0.62 3.15
CA PHE A 118 -4.83 -1.13 4.36
C PHE A 118 -6.31 -1.44 4.10
N ASN A 119 -7.04 -0.55 3.40
CA ASN A 119 -8.45 -0.77 3.09
C ASN A 119 -8.67 -1.96 2.15
N ARG A 120 -7.83 -2.14 1.11
CA ARG A 120 -7.92 -3.28 0.19
C ARG A 120 -7.67 -4.62 0.89
N VAL A 121 -6.67 -4.66 1.78
CA VAL A 121 -6.37 -5.84 2.61
C VAL A 121 -7.52 -6.10 3.60
N ALA A 122 -8.07 -5.07 4.24
CA ALA A 122 -9.22 -5.19 5.12
C ALA A 122 -10.47 -5.71 4.39
N GLU A 123 -10.58 -5.39 3.09
CA GLU A 123 -11.63 -5.85 2.19
C GLU A 123 -11.34 -7.20 1.54
N GLY A 124 -10.32 -7.95 1.98
CA GLY A 124 -10.03 -9.32 1.51
C GLY A 124 -9.88 -9.45 0.00
N LEU A 125 -9.65 -8.33 -0.70
CA LEU A 125 -9.47 -8.26 -2.15
C LEU A 125 -8.05 -8.67 -2.57
N GLY A 126 -7.27 -9.20 -1.62
CA GLY A 126 -5.81 -9.25 -1.71
C GLY A 126 -5.24 -7.83 -1.62
N GLY A 127 -4.27 -7.63 -0.72
CA GLY A 127 -3.23 -6.67 -1.07
C GLY A 127 -2.56 -7.21 -2.32
N GLU A 128 -2.17 -6.37 -3.27
CA GLU A 128 -1.01 -6.75 -4.09
C GLU A 128 0.03 -7.29 -3.11
N ASP A 129 0.58 -8.49 -3.35
CA ASP A 129 1.63 -9.05 -2.50
C ASP A 129 2.67 -7.94 -2.30
N VAL A 130 2.60 -7.25 -1.16
CA VAL A 130 3.72 -6.51 -0.65
C VAL A 130 4.45 -7.64 0.03
N PRO A 131 5.47 -8.23 -0.62
CA PRO A 131 6.20 -9.31 -0.01
C PRO A 131 6.61 -8.79 1.36
N GLU A 132 6.39 -9.58 2.41
CA GLU A 132 6.76 -9.18 3.78
C GLU A 132 8.28 -8.87 3.88
N ASP A 133 9.04 -9.18 2.82
CA ASP A 133 10.43 -8.80 2.56
C ASP A 133 10.60 -7.77 1.42
N PHE A 134 9.74 -6.75 1.30
CA PHE A 134 10.11 -5.57 0.52
C PHE A 134 11.19 -4.81 1.29
N LYS A 135 12.44 -5.27 1.07
CA LYS A 135 13.68 -4.53 1.22
C LYS A 135 13.41 -3.06 0.90
N LEU A 136 14.01 -2.19 1.73
CA LEU A 136 14.21 -0.74 1.52
C LEU A 136 13.72 -0.24 0.15
N PRO A 137 12.87 0.79 0.15
CA PRO A 137 12.01 1.21 -0.97
C PRO A 137 12.62 0.86 -2.33
N GLY A 138 12.20 -0.27 -2.89
CA GLY A 138 12.28 -0.47 -4.32
C GLY A 138 11.61 0.74 -4.96
N VAL A 139 12.44 1.47 -5.69
CA VAL A 139 12.20 2.68 -6.47
C VAL A 139 11.15 2.39 -7.55
N GLY A 140 9.93 2.09 -7.15
CA GLY A 140 8.74 2.19 -7.99
C GLY A 140 8.34 3.66 -8.09
N GLY A 141 9.30 4.49 -8.50
CA GLY A 141 9.06 5.89 -8.81
C GLY A 141 8.12 5.93 -10.02
N SER A 142 7.05 6.71 -9.91
CA SER A 142 6.35 7.16 -11.12
C SER A 142 7.42 7.73 -12.06
N MET A 143 7.50 7.22 -13.29
CA MET A 143 8.43 7.72 -14.32
C MET A 143 8.39 9.25 -14.39
N PHE A 144 7.19 9.82 -14.22
CA PHE A 144 6.98 11.25 -14.14
C PHE A 144 7.70 11.91 -12.96
N GLY A 145 7.63 11.32 -11.76
CA GLY A 145 8.34 11.84 -10.58
C GLY A 145 9.86 11.77 -10.73
N GLY A 146 10.37 10.69 -11.33
CA GLY A 146 11.81 10.56 -11.64
C GLY A 146 12.27 11.60 -12.66
N VAL A 147 11.49 11.81 -13.74
CA VAL A 147 11.78 12.83 -14.76
C VAL A 147 11.76 14.23 -14.17
N VAL A 148 10.75 14.57 -13.36
CA VAL A 148 10.66 15.88 -12.69
C VAL A 148 11.88 16.09 -11.78
N LEU A 149 12.29 15.08 -11.01
CA LEU A 149 13.45 15.16 -10.13
C LEU A 149 14.75 15.38 -10.90
N ILE A 150 14.94 14.68 -12.03
CA ILE A 150 16.09 14.87 -12.92
C ILE A 150 16.12 16.31 -13.45
N VAL A 151 14.99 16.82 -13.94
CA VAL A 151 14.88 18.19 -14.45
C VAL A 151 15.23 19.21 -13.36
N VAL A 152 14.68 19.04 -12.15
CA VAL A 152 14.98 19.92 -11.02
C VAL A 152 16.48 19.85 -10.65
N GLY A 153 17.06 18.66 -10.55
CA GLY A 153 18.49 18.49 -10.24
C GLY A 153 19.41 19.13 -11.28
N VAL A 154 19.08 18.99 -12.57
CA VAL A 154 19.80 19.64 -13.67
C VAL A 154 19.74 21.16 -13.54
N LEU A 155 18.55 21.74 -13.31
CA LEU A 155 18.41 23.19 -13.13
C LEU A 155 19.27 23.72 -11.98
N PHE A 156 19.32 23.00 -10.86
CA PHE A 156 20.20 23.34 -9.74
C PHE A 156 21.69 23.34 -10.13
N ILE A 157 22.14 22.31 -10.86
CA ILE A 157 23.54 22.24 -11.33
C ILE A 157 23.88 23.42 -12.25
N LEU A 158 22.96 23.83 -13.13
CA LEU A 158 23.15 24.98 -14.02
C LEU A 158 23.34 26.30 -13.24
N ASP A 159 22.54 26.51 -12.19
CA ASP A 159 22.63 27.72 -11.35
C ASP A 159 23.91 27.72 -10.50
N LEU A 160 24.24 26.58 -9.86
CA LEU A 160 25.37 26.48 -8.93
C LEU A 160 26.74 26.44 -9.61
N ASN A 161 26.89 25.71 -10.72
CA ASN A 161 28.20 25.44 -11.34
C ASN A 161 28.46 26.29 -12.58
N PHE A 162 27.42 26.67 -13.32
CA PHE A 162 27.56 27.38 -14.59
C PHE A 162 27.14 28.85 -14.53
N GLY A 163 26.67 29.32 -13.37
CA GLY A 163 26.22 30.70 -13.18
C GLY A 163 25.01 31.08 -14.04
N VAL A 164 24.27 30.07 -14.54
CA VAL A 164 23.07 30.29 -15.36
C VAL A 164 21.94 30.65 -14.42
N SER A 165 21.64 31.95 -14.33
CA SER A 165 20.58 32.46 -13.45
C SER A 165 19.22 31.82 -13.77
N LEU A 166 18.59 31.21 -12.76
CA LEU A 166 17.21 30.73 -12.83
C LEU A 166 16.15 31.83 -12.59
N ALA A 167 16.55 33.10 -12.58
CA ALA A 167 15.63 34.23 -12.33
C ALA A 167 14.46 34.25 -13.33
N TRP A 168 14.69 33.83 -14.58
CA TRP A 168 13.62 33.72 -15.57
C TRP A 168 12.52 32.73 -15.15
N ILE A 169 12.82 31.64 -14.42
CA ILE A 169 11.78 30.71 -13.96
C ILE A 169 10.83 31.40 -12.96
N LYS A 170 11.38 32.28 -12.11
CA LYS A 170 10.61 33.08 -11.14
C LYS A 170 9.66 34.07 -11.81
N ASP A 171 9.97 34.53 -13.02
CA ASP A 171 9.09 35.44 -13.74
C ASP A 171 7.97 34.71 -14.49
N TRP A 172 8.20 33.45 -14.89
CA TRP A 172 7.29 32.68 -15.75
C TRP A 172 6.42 31.63 -15.03
N TRP A 173 6.72 31.24 -13.78
CA TRP A 173 5.85 30.32 -13.03
C TRP A 173 4.39 30.79 -12.84
N PRO A 174 4.06 32.11 -12.74
CA PRO A 174 2.66 32.53 -12.61
C PRO A 174 1.86 32.24 -13.88
N LEU A 175 2.50 32.31 -15.05
CA LEU A 175 1.89 31.95 -16.34
C LEU A 175 1.49 30.47 -16.39
N LEU A 176 2.33 29.57 -15.87
CA LEU A 176 2.00 28.16 -15.75
C LEU A 176 0.76 27.92 -14.88
N LEU A 177 0.65 28.64 -13.75
CA LEU A 177 -0.52 28.56 -12.87
C LEU A 177 -1.80 29.06 -13.57
N ILE A 178 -1.69 30.16 -14.33
CA ILE A 178 -2.81 30.71 -15.11
C ILE A 178 -3.29 29.70 -16.15
N VAL A 179 -2.37 29.12 -16.94
CA VAL A 179 -2.71 28.11 -17.96
C VAL A 179 -3.35 26.88 -17.34
N PHE A 180 -2.80 26.39 -16.22
CA PHE A 180 -3.36 25.26 -15.50
C PHE A 180 -4.78 25.56 -14.98
N GLY A 181 -4.99 26.75 -14.40
CA GLY A 181 -6.29 27.21 -13.94
C GLY A 181 -7.32 27.30 -15.07
N VAL A 182 -6.95 27.89 -16.21
CA VAL A 182 -7.81 27.97 -17.40
C VAL A 182 -8.18 26.57 -17.90
N ARG A 183 -7.22 25.65 -17.95
CA ARG A 183 -7.46 24.26 -18.37
C ARG A 183 -8.44 23.56 -17.43
N LEU A 184 -8.33 23.75 -16.12
CA LEU A 184 -9.28 23.18 -15.15
C LEU A 184 -10.70 23.72 -15.36
N VAL A 185 -10.86 25.03 -15.54
CA VAL A 185 -12.17 25.64 -15.81
C VAL A 185 -12.77 25.10 -17.11
N TYR A 186 -11.94 24.95 -18.15
CA TYR A 186 -12.38 24.41 -19.43
C TYR A 186 -12.81 22.94 -19.34
N GLN A 187 -12.05 22.12 -18.61
CA GLN A 187 -12.42 20.72 -18.34
C GLN A 187 -13.70 20.62 -17.52
N ALA A 188 -13.87 21.46 -16.50
CA ALA A 188 -15.08 21.51 -15.68
C ALA A 188 -16.31 21.86 -16.52
N ARG A 189 -16.20 22.80 -17.48
CA ARG A 189 -17.30 23.15 -18.39
C ARG A 189 -17.66 22.04 -19.37
N ARG A 190 -16.67 21.25 -19.84
CA ARG A 190 -16.92 20.11 -20.73
C ARG A 190 -17.58 18.91 -20.06
N GLN A 191 -17.53 18.83 -18.72
CA GLN A 191 -18.20 17.76 -17.96
C GLN A 191 -19.64 18.16 -17.56
N ALA A 192 -20.00 19.43 -17.72
CA ALA A 192 -21.27 20.01 -17.27
C ALA A 192 -22.27 20.26 -18.42
N GLY A 193 -21.96 19.89 -19.66
CA GLY A 193 -22.85 19.93 -20.82
C GLY A 193 -22.73 18.65 -21.63
#